data_AF-A0A3M3PU78-F1
#
_entry.id   AF-A0A3M3PU78-F1
#
_cell.length_a   1.000
_cell.length_b   1.000
_cell.length_c   1.000
_cell.angle_alpha   90.00
_cell.angle_beta   90.00
_cell.angle_gamma   90.00
#
_symmetry.space_group_name_H-M   'P 1'
#
loop_
_entity.id
_entity.type
_entity.pdbx_description
1 polymer ?
#
loop_
_entity_poly.entity_id
_entity_poly.type
_entity_poly.pdbx_seq_one_letter_code
_entity_poly.pdbx_strand_id
1 'polypeptide(L)' 'MARLIIETTCRRILARQPGSHEVMIQHLETFGELNCLSPEQVNEFTTRLRALA' A
#
# COMPACT_ATOMS: atom_id res chain seq x y z
N MET A 1 -1.89 -14.95 2.29
CA MET A 1 -1.80 -13.84 3.27
C MET A 1 -1.76 -12.47 2.61
N ALA A 2 -0.80 -12.17 1.72
CA ALA A 2 -0.68 -10.86 1.05
C ALA A 2 -1.98 -10.33 0.41
N ARG A 3 -2.74 -11.20 -0.29
CA ARG A 3 -4.04 -10.83 -0.89
C ARG A 3 -5.06 -10.30 0.13
N LEU A 4 -5.18 -10.95 1.29
CA LEU A 4 -6.12 -10.55 2.35
C LEU A 4 -5.73 -9.22 2.98
N ILE A 5 -4.43 -8.98 3.15
CA ILE A 5 -3.87 -7.74 3.69
C ILE A 5 -4.17 -6.57 2.75
N ILE A 6 -3.84 -6.71 1.46
CA ILE A 6 -4.12 -5.68 0.44
C ILE A 6 -5.63 -5.39 0.36
N GLU A 7 -6.47 -6.43 0.30
CA GLU A 7 -7.91 -6.27 0.18
C GLU A 7 -8.52 -5.54 1.39
N THR A 8 -8.01 -5.82 2.59
CA THR A 8 -8.44 -5.13 3.81
C THR A 8 -8.05 -3.66 3.78
N THR A 9 -6.81 -3.36 3.39
CA THR A 9 -6.31 -1.98 3.36
C THR A 9 -6.93 -1.15 2.24
N CYS A 10 -7.17 -1.74 1.05
CA CYS A 10 -7.96 -1.10 -0.02
C CYS A 10 -9.38 -0.75 0.44
N ARG A 11 -10.05 -1.65 1.18
CA ARG A 11 -11.37 -1.34 1.75
C ARG A 11 -11.34 -0.16 2.72
N ARG A 12 -10.29 -0.04 3.54
CA ARG A 12 -10.10 1.11 4.45
C ARG A 12 -9.90 2.42 3.69
N ILE A 13 -9.12 2.40 2.60
CA ILE A 13 -8.93 3.57 1.72
C ILE A 13 -10.26 3.99 1.08
N LEU A 14 -11.02 3.05 0.52
CA LEU A 14 -12.33 3.34 -0.07
C LEU A 14 -13.31 3.91 0.96
N ALA A 15 -13.24 3.45 2.20
CA ALA A 15 -14.01 3.98 3.32
C ALA A 15 -13.45 5.29 3.90
N ARG A 16 -12.39 5.86 3.30
CA ARG A 16 -11.69 7.09 3.73
C ARG A 16 -11.30 7.07 5.21
N GLN A 17 -10.92 5.89 5.71
CA GLN A 17 -10.50 5.79 7.10
C GLN A 17 -9.18 6.55 7.31
N PRO A 18 -9.06 7.36 8.38
CA PRO A 18 -7.81 8.04 8.70
C PRO A 18 -6.65 7.04 8.81
N GLY A 19 -5.49 7.39 8.24
CA GLY A 19 -4.30 6.54 8.30
C GLY A 19 -4.26 5.39 7.29
N SER A 20 -5.30 5.19 6.46
CA SER A 20 -5.36 4.05 5.53
C SER A 20 -4.30 4.12 4.43
N HIS A 21 -3.90 5.32 4.02
CA HIS A 21 -2.86 5.51 3.01
C HIS A 21 -1.49 5.15 3.56
N GLU A 22 -1.16 5.56 4.77
CA GLU A 22 0.09 5.26 5.48
C GLU A 22 0.24 3.75 5.70
N VAL A 23 -0.84 3.07 6.10
CA VAL A 23 -0.84 1.61 6.26
C VAL A 23 -0.60 0.90 4.92
N MET A 24 -1.14 1.42 3.81
CA MET A 24 -0.89 0.84 2.49
C MET A 24 0.57 1.01 2.05
N ILE A 25 1.16 2.18 2.33
CA ILE A 25 2.58 2.44 2.04
C ILE A 25 3.47 1.44 2.80
N GLN A 26 3.21 1.21 4.10
CA GLN A 26 3.96 0.22 4.88
C GLN A 26 3.85 -1.21 4.30
N HIS A 27 2.66 -1.59 3.79
CA HIS A 27 2.52 -2.88 3.13
C HIS A 27 3.33 -2.97 1.83
N LEU A 28 3.37 -1.90 1.04
CA LEU A 28 4.16 -1.86 -0.19
C LEU A 28 5.66 -1.99 0.11
N GLU A 29 6.15 -1.30 1.14
CA GLU A 29 7.54 -1.41 1.62
C GLU A 29 7.85 -2.86 2.05
N THR A 30 6.97 -3.47 2.86
CA THR A 30 7.12 -4.88 3.27
C THR A 30 7.15 -5.82 2.07
N PHE A 31 6.33 -5.59 1.04
CA PHE A 31 6.38 -6.39 -0.18
C PHE A 31 7.67 -6.19 -0.98
N GLY A 32 8.25 -4.99 -0.95
CA GLY A 32 9.58 -4.73 -1.49
C GLY A 32 10.67 -5.54 -0.79
N GLU A 33 10.68 -5.53 0.54
CA GLU A 33 11.63 -6.31 1.36
C GLU A 33 11.51 -7.82 1.12
N LEU A 34 10.30 -8.30 0.87
CA LEU A 34 10.02 -9.69 0.55
C LEU A 34 10.29 -10.04 -0.93
N ASN A 35 10.90 -9.14 -1.72
CA ASN A 35 11.12 -9.28 -3.16
C ASN A 35 9.84 -9.60 -3.96
N CYS A 36 8.68 -9.26 -3.42
CA CYS A 36 7.38 -9.42 -4.10
C CYS A 36 7.13 -8.26 -5.07
N LEU A 37 7.78 -7.12 -4.85
CA LEU A 37 7.76 -5.93 -5.70
C LEU A 37 9.19 -5.40 -5.86
N SER A 38 9.50 -4.89 -7.05
CA SER A 38 10.75 -4.17 -7.27
C SER A 38 10.72 -2.80 -6.56
N PRO A 39 11.87 -2.23 -6.17
CA PRO A 39 11.93 -0.90 -5.57
C PRO A 39 11.22 0.19 -6.39
N GLU A 40 11.31 0.13 -7.72
CA GLU A 40 10.62 1.04 -8.63
C GLU A 40 9.09 0.91 -8.52
N GLN A 41 8.57 -0.30 -8.39
CA GLN A 41 7.13 -0.55 -8.23
C GLN A 41 6.65 -0.02 -6.88
N VAL A 42 7.40 -0.25 -5.80
CA VAL A 42 7.08 0.30 -4.46
C VAL A 42 7.03 1.83 -4.51
N ASN A 43 8.00 2.46 -5.17
CA ASN A 43 8.07 3.91 -5.31
C ASN A 43 6.91 4.48 -6.16
N GLU A 44 6.58 3.85 -7.28
CA GLU A 44 5.47 4.24 -8.15
C GLU A 44 4.13 4.18 -7.40
N PHE A 45 3.85 3.07 -6.73
CA PHE A 45 2.60 2.90 -5.98
C PHE A 45 2.50 3.87 -4.80
N THR A 46 3.59 4.06 -4.06
CA THR A 46 3.65 5.00 -2.92
C THR A 46 3.42 6.44 -3.38
N THR A 47 4.03 6.84 -4.50
CA THR A 47 3.86 8.19 -5.07
C THR A 47 2.41 8.43 -5.48
N ARG A 48 1.79 7.45 -6.15
CA ARG A 48 0.37 7.53 -6.53
C ARG A 48 -0.56 7.60 -5.31
N LEU A 49 -0.30 6.81 -4.28
CA LEU A 49 -1.11 6.85 -3.04
C LEU A 49 -1.01 8.18 -2.31
N ARG A 50 0.18 8.79 -2.24
CA ARG A 50 0.36 10.13 -1.66
C ARG A 50 -0.34 11.23 -2.45
N ALA A 51 -0.46 11.08 -3.76
CA ALA A 51 -1.20 12.02 -4.60
C ALA A 51 -2.73 11.92 -4.46
N LEU A 52 -3.24 10.82 -3.88
CA LEU A 52 -4.66 10.56 -3.66
C LEU A 52 -5.15 10.95 -2.24
N ALA A 53 -4.23 11.23 -1.32
CA ALA A 53 -4.50 11.68 0.05
C ALA A 53 -4.70 13.20 0.11
#